data_AF-A0A840WQ34-F1
#
_entry.id   AF-A0A840WQ34-F1
#
_cell.length_a   1.000
_cell.length_b   1.000
_cell.length_c   1.000
_cell.angle_alpha   90.00
_cell.angle_beta   90.00
_cell.angle_gamma   90.00
#
_symmetry.space_group_name_H-M   'P 1'
#
loop_
_entity.id
_entity.type
_entity.pdbx_description
1 polymer ?
#
loop_
_entity_poly.entity_id
_entity_poly.type
_entity_poly.pdbx_seq_one_letter_code
_entity_poly.pdbx_strand_id
1 'polypeptide(L)'
;MSMMGEITAQDMQWFACRVKRKQVGGIKTIRIGGEFETFRDRQGRMRKRRVDGTGKAVFLPEHLLRRAGFEVFLPVKKVLRRKNRFTPEKALVAQPLLVDWLFVGWPIGGSRWDHLMDLDVVTGVMGTGGRPVEIPSARVMQLMRQWGGGMLSPECERYLKSGVEFKPNDLVRVIAGPLDGVRLRVVDVSGPTVKAALDILGGEICAQIRSDLLIADTPDGGK
;
A
#
# COMPACT_ATOMS: atom_id res chain seq x y z
N MET A 1 -28.13 -23.24 9.84
CA MET A 1 -27.20 -22.96 10.95
C MET A 1 -26.13 -22.01 10.43
N SER A 2 -26.30 -20.70 10.65
CA SER A 2 -25.27 -19.71 10.32
C SER A 2 -24.22 -19.69 11.41
N MET A 3 -22.97 -19.98 11.06
CA MET A 3 -21.83 -19.65 11.92
C MET A 3 -21.66 -18.13 11.88
N MET A 4 -22.26 -17.42 12.84
CA MET A 4 -21.80 -16.09 13.21
C MET A 4 -20.44 -16.29 13.86
N GLY A 5 -19.36 -16.06 13.10
CA GLY A 5 -18.02 -15.94 13.67
C GLY A 5 -18.02 -14.79 14.66
N GLU A 6 -17.74 -15.08 15.91
CA GLU A 6 -17.50 -14.05 16.93
C GLU A 6 -16.34 -13.17 16.44
N ILE A 7 -16.63 -11.91 16.14
CA ILE A 7 -15.59 -10.91 15.90
C ILE A 7 -15.07 -10.53 17.28
N THR A 8 -14.18 -11.35 17.83
CA THR A 8 -13.45 -10.98 19.05
C THR A 8 -12.43 -9.93 18.62
N ALA A 9 -12.69 -8.66 18.96
CA ALA A 9 -11.67 -7.63 18.87
C ALA A 9 -10.57 -7.96 19.87
N GLN A 10 -9.52 -8.65 19.40
CA GLN A 10 -8.37 -8.98 20.23
C GLN A 10 -7.53 -7.72 20.40
N ASP A 11 -7.23 -7.37 21.65
CA ASP A 11 -6.29 -6.30 21.94
C ASP A 11 -4.89 -6.70 21.46
N MET A 12 -4.25 -5.77 20.76
CA MET A 12 -2.95 -5.96 20.14
C MET A 12 -1.91 -5.12 20.86
N GLN A 13 -0.73 -5.71 21.10
CA GLN A 13 0.47 -4.97 21.48
C GLN A 13 1.30 -4.70 20.22
N TRP A 14 1.88 -3.51 20.12
CA TRP A 14 2.63 -3.07 18.95
C TRP A 14 4.04 -2.63 19.32
N PHE A 15 4.99 -2.91 18.43
CA PHE A 15 6.40 -2.58 18.61
C PHE A 15 6.99 -2.03 17.32
N ALA A 16 7.84 -1.01 17.44
CA ALA A 16 8.63 -0.53 16.31
C ALA A 16 9.86 -1.42 16.14
N CYS A 17 9.98 -2.06 14.98
CA CYS A 17 11.05 -2.99 14.65
C CYS A 17 11.91 -2.45 13.52
N ARG A 18 13.24 -2.60 13.66
CA ARG A 18 14.24 -2.22 12.67
C ARG A 18 14.60 -3.41 11.79
N VAL A 19 14.46 -3.29 10.48
CA VAL A 19 14.72 -4.34 9.49
C VAL A 19 16.22 -4.48 9.17
N LYS A 20 16.69 -5.72 8.96
CA LYS A 20 18.08 -5.99 8.54
C LYS A 20 18.33 -5.56 7.09
N ARG A 21 19.32 -4.70 6.86
CA ARG A 21 19.67 -4.24 5.50
C ARG A 21 20.42 -5.27 4.66
N LYS A 22 21.34 -6.04 5.28
CA LYS A 22 22.29 -6.88 4.53
C LYS A 22 21.68 -8.19 4.04
N GLN A 23 20.83 -8.84 4.84
CA GLN A 23 20.24 -10.14 4.51
C GLN A 23 18.97 -10.02 3.67
N VAL A 24 18.02 -9.16 4.06
CA VAL A 24 16.77 -8.95 3.30
C VAL A 24 16.83 -7.76 2.33
N GLY A 25 18.01 -7.12 2.20
CA GLY A 25 18.19 -5.96 1.32
C GLY A 25 17.54 -4.66 1.85
N GLY A 26 17.05 -4.65 3.09
CA GLY A 26 16.26 -3.57 3.67
C GLY A 26 14.79 -3.61 3.24
N ILE A 27 14.09 -2.48 3.37
CA ILE A 27 12.69 -2.38 2.93
C ILE A 27 12.64 -2.18 1.41
N LYS A 28 12.87 -3.27 0.68
CA LYS A 28 12.79 -3.33 -0.78
C LYS A 28 11.49 -3.95 -1.23
N THR A 29 10.99 -3.45 -2.36
CA THR A 29 9.87 -4.05 -3.06
C THR A 29 10.37 -5.21 -3.92
N ILE A 30 9.79 -6.38 -3.75
CA ILE A 30 10.00 -7.56 -4.59
C ILE A 30 8.69 -7.92 -5.30
N ARG A 31 8.77 -8.59 -6.45
CA ARG A 31 7.59 -9.11 -7.13
C ARG A 31 7.38 -10.58 -6.75
N ILE A 32 6.29 -10.87 -6.05
CA ILE A 32 5.90 -12.23 -5.66
C ILE A 32 4.84 -12.76 -6.64
N GLY A 33 4.85 -14.08 -6.88
CA GLY A 33 4.02 -14.73 -7.90
C GLY A 33 4.50 -14.39 -9.32
N GLY A 34 3.63 -14.53 -10.31
CA GLY A 34 3.91 -14.21 -11.71
C GLY A 34 4.02 -15.46 -12.59
N GLU A 35 3.60 -15.31 -13.83
CA GLU A 35 3.63 -16.38 -14.82
C GLU A 35 5.03 -16.46 -15.45
N PHE A 36 5.41 -17.68 -15.82
CA PHE A 36 6.66 -17.94 -16.51
C PHE A 36 6.35 -18.44 -17.91
N GLU A 37 6.86 -17.72 -18.90
CA GLU A 37 6.84 -18.15 -20.29
C GLU A 37 8.15 -18.89 -20.58
N THR A 38 8.03 -20.05 -21.21
CA THR A 38 9.19 -20.80 -21.68
C THR A 38 9.49 -20.35 -23.10
N PHE A 39 10.70 -19.86 -23.36
CA PHE A 39 11.14 -19.40 -24.67
C PHE A 39 12.44 -20.11 -25.06
N ARG A 40 12.71 -20.16 -26.36
CA ARG A 40 13.91 -20.76 -26.91
C ARG A 40 14.96 -19.67 -27.13
N ASP A 41 16.16 -19.84 -26.56
CA ASP A 41 17.25 -18.90 -26.79
C ASP A 41 17.86 -19.06 -28.19
N ARG A 42 18.74 -18.12 -28.59
CA ARG A 42 19.44 -18.17 -29.89
C ARG A 42 20.28 -19.43 -30.11
N GLN A 43 20.61 -20.17 -29.05
CA GLN A 43 21.37 -21.42 -29.09
C GLN A 43 20.44 -22.66 -29.02
N GLY A 44 19.13 -22.46 -29.14
CA GLY A 44 18.14 -23.53 -29.17
C GLY A 44 17.78 -24.10 -27.80
N ARG A 45 18.28 -23.54 -26.69
CA ARG A 45 18.01 -24.03 -25.33
C ARG A 45 16.69 -23.46 -24.81
N MET A 46 15.91 -24.28 -24.11
CA MET A 46 14.69 -23.84 -23.44
C MET A 46 15.05 -23.06 -22.17
N ARG A 47 14.59 -21.82 -22.07
CA ARG A 47 14.73 -20.96 -20.90
C ARG A 47 13.37 -20.49 -20.43
N LYS A 48 13.23 -20.25 -19.13
CA LYS A 48 12.03 -19.61 -18.57
C LYS A 48 12.34 -18.13 -18.34
N ARG A 49 11.46 -17.26 -18.85
CA ARG A 49 11.42 -15.85 -18.45
C ARG A 49 10.11 -15.59 -17.73
N ARG A 50 10.13 -14.62 -16.83
CA ARG A 50 8.91 -14.14 -16.20
C ARG A 50 8.15 -13.25 -17.19
N VAL A 51 6.83 -13.41 -17.28
CA VAL A 51 5.98 -12.56 -18.11
C VAL A 51 5.86 -11.18 -17.46
N ASP A 52 6.17 -10.13 -18.22
CA ASP A 52 6.06 -8.76 -17.73
C ASP A 52 4.61 -8.40 -17.40
N GLY A 53 4.42 -7.63 -16.33
CA GLY A 53 3.09 -7.29 -15.82
C GLY A 53 2.47 -8.35 -14.89
N THR A 54 3.07 -9.53 -14.75
CA THR A 54 2.53 -10.58 -13.87
C THR A 54 3.17 -10.62 -12.47
N GLY A 55 2.31 -10.78 -11.45
CA GLY A 55 2.66 -10.87 -10.04
C GLY A 55 2.52 -9.54 -9.28
N LYS A 56 2.58 -9.63 -7.95
CA LYS A 56 2.31 -8.50 -7.04
C LYS A 56 3.60 -7.95 -6.47
N ALA A 57 3.78 -6.63 -6.58
CA ALA A 57 4.87 -5.93 -5.92
C ALA A 57 4.55 -5.76 -4.43
N VAL A 58 5.41 -6.28 -3.55
CA VAL A 58 5.24 -6.20 -2.09
C VAL A 58 6.56 -5.87 -1.41
N PHE A 59 6.52 -5.28 -0.23
CA PHE A 59 7.72 -5.12 0.59
C PHE A 59 8.09 -6.47 1.22
N LEU A 60 9.33 -6.92 0.99
CA LEU A 60 9.76 -8.25 1.44
C LEU A 60 9.63 -8.44 2.96
N PRO A 61 10.10 -7.52 3.83
CA PRO A 61 9.98 -7.68 5.28
C PRO A 61 8.53 -7.79 5.75
N GLU A 62 7.66 -6.92 5.22
CA GLU A 62 6.23 -6.93 5.52
C GLU A 62 5.57 -8.25 5.09
N HIS A 63 5.92 -8.76 3.91
CA HIS A 63 5.38 -10.01 3.41
C HIS A 63 5.80 -11.22 4.25
N LEU A 64 7.09 -11.31 4.63
CA LEU A 64 7.59 -12.42 5.44
C LEU A 64 6.97 -12.44 6.84
N LEU A 65 6.90 -11.28 7.49
CA LEU A 65 6.33 -11.14 8.83
C LEU A 65 4.82 -11.44 8.83
N ARG A 66 4.07 -10.94 7.85
CA ARG A 66 2.65 -11.31 7.72
C ARG A 66 2.43 -12.79 7.47
N ARG A 67 3.28 -13.42 6.66
CA ARG A 67 3.22 -14.87 6.41
C ARG A 67 3.48 -15.69 7.67
N ALA A 68 4.29 -15.19 8.60
CA ALA A 68 4.52 -15.78 9.90
C ALA A 68 3.40 -15.48 10.94
N GLY A 69 2.33 -14.81 10.52
CA GLY A 69 1.16 -14.52 11.36
C GLY A 69 1.36 -13.35 12.31
N PHE A 70 2.22 -12.40 11.97
CA PHE A 70 2.30 -11.11 12.65
C PHE A 70 1.43 -10.07 11.94
N GLU A 71 0.83 -9.17 12.72
CA GLU A 71 0.26 -7.95 12.15
C GLU A 71 1.37 -6.96 11.86
N VAL A 72 1.36 -6.37 10.66
CA VAL A 72 2.45 -5.51 10.21
C VAL A 72 1.91 -4.26 9.58
N PHE A 73 2.42 -3.13 10.05
CA PHE A 73 2.16 -1.83 9.46
C PHE A 73 3.47 -1.16 9.06
N LEU A 74 3.61 -0.91 7.76
CA LEU A 74 4.71 -0.16 7.19
C LEU A 74 4.17 1.17 6.65
N PRO A 75 4.46 2.31 7.29
CA PRO A 75 4.04 3.60 6.76
C PRO A 75 4.78 3.88 5.45
N VAL A 76 4.01 4.12 4.38
CA VAL A 76 4.54 4.40 3.04
C VAL A 76 3.99 5.70 2.50
N LYS A 77 4.80 6.37 1.67
CA LYS A 77 4.42 7.51 0.84
C LYS A 77 4.59 7.16 -0.63
N LYS A 78 3.76 7.71 -1.51
CA LYS A 78 3.89 7.57 -2.96
C LYS A 78 4.75 8.71 -3.51
N VAL A 79 5.80 8.36 -4.24
CA VAL A 79 6.73 9.31 -4.87
C VAL A 79 6.84 9.03 -6.37
N LEU A 80 6.93 10.08 -7.17
CA LEU A 80 7.21 9.97 -8.61
C LEU A 80 8.70 9.73 -8.81
N ARG A 81 9.05 8.56 -9.34
CA ARG A 81 10.43 8.18 -9.64
C ARG A 81 10.57 7.90 -11.14
N ARG A 82 11.68 8.36 -11.74
CA ARG A 82 12.00 7.99 -13.13
C ARG A 82 12.09 6.46 -13.26
N LYS A 83 11.39 5.91 -14.25
CA LYS A 83 11.37 4.46 -14.52
C LYS A 83 12.74 3.95 -14.93
N ASN A 84 13.45 4.71 -15.75
CA ASN A 84 14.80 4.42 -16.22
C ASN A 84 15.62 5.72 -16.27
N ARG A 85 16.95 5.64 -16.20
CA ARG A 85 17.84 6.80 -16.42
C ARG A 85 17.74 7.35 -17.84
N PHE A 86 17.32 6.53 -18.80
CA PHE A 86 17.26 6.84 -20.22
C PHE A 86 15.92 7.42 -20.69
N THR A 87 14.84 7.29 -19.91
CA THR A 87 13.53 7.82 -20.28
C THR A 87 13.05 8.85 -19.25
N PRO A 88 12.43 9.96 -19.68
CA PRO A 88 11.92 10.98 -18.76
C PRO A 88 10.64 10.55 -18.02
N GLU A 89 10.05 9.42 -18.42
CA GLU A 89 8.85 8.83 -17.80
C GLU A 89 9.02 8.59 -16.30
N LYS A 90 8.06 9.10 -15.52
CA LYS A 90 7.97 8.90 -14.08
C LYS A 90 6.87 7.90 -13.76
N ALA A 91 7.13 7.01 -12.81
CA ALA A 91 6.16 6.09 -12.26
C ALA A 91 5.93 6.43 -10.78
N LEU A 92 4.70 6.24 -10.31
CA LEU A 92 4.40 6.30 -8.87
C LEU A 92 4.97 5.05 -8.19
N VAL A 93 5.84 5.25 -7.21
CA VAL A 93 6.47 4.19 -6.44
C VAL A 93 6.17 4.41 -4.96
N ALA A 94 5.81 3.33 -4.26
CA ALA A 94 5.68 3.35 -2.80
C ALA A 94 7.07 3.36 -2.15
N GLN A 95 7.31 4.32 -1.26
CA GLN A 95 8.54 4.47 -0.50
C GLN A 95 8.23 4.46 1.00
N PRO A 96 8.99 3.70 1.82
CA PRO A 96 8.87 3.75 3.27
C PRO A 96 9.07 5.16 3.81
N LEU A 97 8.23 5.57 4.76
CA LEU A 97 8.33 6.86 5.44
C LEU A 97 9.50 6.86 6.43
N LEU A 98 9.67 5.74 7.14
CA LEU A 98 10.75 5.53 8.11
C LEU A 98 11.75 4.52 7.53
N VAL A 99 13.01 4.93 7.43
CA VAL A 99 14.06 4.11 6.84
C VAL A 99 14.36 2.92 7.74
N ASP A 100 14.14 1.71 7.22
CA ASP A 100 14.30 0.42 7.92
C ASP A 100 13.41 0.20 9.13
N TRP A 101 12.40 1.03 9.38
CA TRP A 101 11.49 0.81 10.50
C TRP A 101 10.11 0.41 10.01
N LEU A 102 9.51 -0.53 10.72
CA LEU A 102 8.12 -0.95 10.56
C LEU A 102 7.50 -1.22 11.93
N PHE A 103 6.18 -1.28 11.99
CA PHE A 103 5.44 -1.64 13.20
C PHE A 103 4.99 -3.09 13.09
N VAL A 104 5.26 -3.87 14.12
CA VAL A 104 4.83 -5.27 14.24
C VAL A 104 3.92 -5.37 15.45
N GLY A 105 2.79 -6.05 15.30
CA GLY A 105 1.87 -6.31 16.37
C GLY A 105 1.46 -7.78 16.43
N TRP A 106 1.07 -8.21 17.61
CA TRP A 106 0.44 -9.51 17.87
C TRP A 106 -0.48 -9.40 19.10
N PRO A 107 -1.36 -10.38 19.36
CA PRO A 107 -2.28 -10.32 20.49
C PRO A 107 -1.57 -10.17 21.84
N ILE A 108 -2.19 -9.41 22.75
CA ILE A 108 -1.73 -9.27 24.13
C ILE A 108 -1.77 -10.64 24.83
N GLY A 109 -0.79 -10.89 25.71
CA GLY A 109 -0.66 -12.15 26.45
C GLY A 109 0.22 -13.21 25.80
N GLY A 110 0.60 -13.02 24.52
CA GLY A 110 1.60 -13.85 23.85
C GLY A 110 2.97 -13.16 23.77
N SER A 111 4.04 -13.81 24.25
CA SER A 111 5.40 -13.42 23.90
C SER A 111 5.78 -14.08 22.57
N ARG A 112 6.00 -13.29 21.52
CA ARG A 112 6.40 -13.79 20.19
C ARG A 112 7.79 -13.30 19.77
N TRP A 113 8.61 -12.90 20.74
CA TRP A 113 9.95 -12.34 20.50
C TRP A 113 10.88 -13.35 19.83
N ASP A 114 10.93 -14.57 20.32
CA ASP A 114 11.80 -15.62 19.77
C ASP A 114 11.44 -15.89 18.31
N HIS A 115 10.16 -16.08 18.02
CA HIS A 115 9.66 -16.26 16.65
C HIS A 115 9.96 -15.04 15.75
N LEU A 116 9.87 -13.81 16.28
CA LEU A 116 10.21 -12.61 15.51
C LEU A 116 11.70 -12.57 15.15
N MET A 117 12.58 -12.96 16.07
CA MET A 117 14.03 -12.97 15.87
C MET A 117 14.49 -14.12 14.97
N ASP A 118 13.86 -15.30 15.08
CA ASP A 118 14.17 -16.49 14.27
C ASP A 118 13.93 -16.28 12.77
N LEU A 119 13.01 -15.38 12.40
CA LEU A 119 12.75 -15.03 11.00
C LEU A 119 13.92 -14.32 10.32
N ASP A 120 14.90 -13.84 11.08
CA ASP A 120 16.10 -13.14 10.58
C ASP A 120 15.79 -11.88 9.74
N VAL A 121 14.59 -11.32 9.89
CA VAL A 121 14.14 -10.09 9.18
C VAL A 121 14.44 -8.84 10.01
N VAL A 122 14.35 -8.92 11.33
CA VAL A 122 14.47 -7.80 12.27
C VAL A 122 15.85 -7.79 12.93
N THR A 123 16.49 -6.63 12.96
CA THR A 123 17.79 -6.40 13.62
C THR A 123 17.63 -6.06 15.09
N GLY A 124 16.53 -5.39 15.43
CA GLY A 124 16.30 -4.91 16.77
C GLY A 124 14.95 -4.20 16.88
N VAL A 125 14.58 -3.90 18.10
CA VAL A 125 13.30 -3.33 18.46
C VAL A 125 13.56 -2.02 19.19
N MET A 126 12.70 -1.02 18.98
CA MET A 126 12.76 0.21 19.74
C MET A 126 12.56 -0.09 21.22
N GLY A 127 13.46 0.40 22.06
CA GLY A 127 13.45 0.10 23.48
C GLY A 127 14.12 1.19 24.32
N THR A 128 13.81 1.21 25.60
CA THR A 128 14.46 2.04 26.62
C THR A 128 15.00 1.13 27.73
N GLY A 129 16.24 1.35 28.17
CA GLY A 129 16.85 0.54 29.23
C GLY A 129 16.94 -0.96 28.91
N GLY A 130 17.11 -1.33 27.63
CA GLY A 130 17.21 -2.74 27.20
C GLY A 130 15.87 -3.48 27.11
N ARG A 131 14.73 -2.80 27.30
CA ARG A 131 13.40 -3.40 27.16
C ARG A 131 12.67 -2.83 25.95
N PRO A 132 11.99 -3.66 25.13
CA PRO A 132 11.13 -3.17 24.05
C PRO A 132 10.07 -2.20 24.59
N VAL A 133 9.86 -1.11 23.86
CA VAL A 133 8.80 -0.13 24.17
C VAL A 133 7.56 -0.51 23.38
N GLU A 134 6.48 -0.80 24.10
CA GLU A 134 5.17 -0.98 23.51
C GLU A 134 4.62 0.37 23.03
N ILE A 135 4.03 0.36 21.85
CA ILE A 135 3.39 1.51 21.23
C ILE A 135 1.87 1.34 21.40
N PRO A 136 1.16 2.33 21.96
CA PRO A 136 -0.27 2.25 22.13
C PRO A 136 -1.00 1.95 20.81
N SER A 137 -1.91 0.97 20.82
CA SER A 137 -2.71 0.61 19.64
C SER A 137 -3.41 1.82 19.00
N ALA A 138 -3.91 2.75 19.81
CA ALA A 138 -4.51 4.00 19.33
C ALA A 138 -3.55 4.84 18.45
N ARG A 139 -2.26 4.87 18.81
CA ARG A 139 -1.22 5.60 18.07
C ARG A 139 -0.91 4.93 16.74
N VAL A 140 -0.80 3.60 16.73
CA VAL A 140 -0.59 2.85 15.48
C VAL A 140 -1.80 2.97 14.56
N MET A 141 -3.02 2.87 15.10
CA MET A 141 -4.25 3.09 14.32
C MET A 141 -4.32 4.51 13.73
N GLN A 142 -3.92 5.54 14.48
CA GLN A 142 -3.82 6.90 13.94
C GLN A 142 -2.84 6.97 12.76
N LEU A 143 -1.67 6.34 12.89
CA LEU A 143 -0.67 6.28 11.82
C LEU A 143 -1.18 5.46 10.62
N MET A 144 -1.90 4.37 10.85
CA MET A 144 -2.55 3.57 9.80
C MET A 144 -3.62 4.36 9.06
N ARG A 145 -4.45 5.14 9.77
CA ARG A 145 -5.43 6.03 9.12
C ARG A 145 -4.73 7.12 8.29
N GLN A 146 -3.63 7.64 8.81
CA GLN A 146 -2.87 8.68 8.13
C GLN A 146 -2.07 8.15 6.92
N TRP A 147 -1.50 6.94 6.98
CA TRP A 147 -0.52 6.46 6.00
C TRP A 147 -0.81 5.08 5.39
N GLY A 148 -1.86 4.38 5.82
CA GLY A 148 -2.19 3.01 5.41
C GLY A 148 -2.60 2.87 3.94
N GLY A 149 -3.07 3.95 3.30
CA GLY A 149 -3.35 3.99 1.85
C GLY A 149 -2.18 4.43 0.98
N GLY A 150 -1.04 4.78 1.58
CA GLY A 150 0.09 5.40 0.89
C GLY A 150 -0.26 6.81 0.41
N MET A 151 -0.08 7.81 1.27
CA MET A 151 -0.30 9.20 0.89
C MET A 151 0.68 9.64 -0.18
N LEU A 152 0.22 10.47 -1.11
CA LEU A 152 1.09 11.11 -2.08
C LEU A 152 2.03 12.08 -1.36
N SER A 153 3.29 12.08 -1.78
CA SER A 153 4.25 13.07 -1.27
C SER A 153 3.84 14.49 -1.71
N PRO A 154 4.18 15.55 -0.95
CA PRO A 154 3.88 16.93 -1.33
C PRO A 154 4.48 17.37 -2.68
N GLU A 155 5.55 16.72 -3.13
CA GLU A 155 6.08 16.88 -4.50
C GLU A 155 5.16 16.30 -5.55
N CYS A 156 4.57 15.12 -5.30
CA CYS A 156 3.55 14.54 -6.16
C CYS A 156 2.29 15.40 -6.16
N GLU A 157 1.88 15.95 -5.01
CA GLU A 157 0.77 16.91 -4.94
C GLU A 157 1.02 18.16 -5.80
N ARG A 158 2.26 18.67 -5.82
CA ARG A 158 2.65 19.79 -6.71
C ARG A 158 2.62 19.45 -8.20
N TYR A 159 3.00 18.24 -8.59
CA TYR A 159 2.90 17.78 -9.98
C TYR A 159 1.46 17.37 -10.39
N LEU A 160 0.62 16.97 -9.42
CA LEU A 160 -0.80 16.70 -9.62
C LEU A 160 -1.62 17.98 -9.77
N LYS A 161 -1.22 19.09 -9.10
CA LYS A 161 -1.79 20.44 -9.33
C LYS A 161 -1.74 20.89 -10.80
N SER A 162 -0.94 20.23 -11.65
CA SER A 162 -0.79 20.55 -13.07
C SER A 162 -1.34 19.49 -14.04
N GLY A 163 -2.02 18.43 -13.54
CA GLY A 163 -2.18 17.19 -14.32
C GLY A 163 -3.57 16.84 -14.84
N VAL A 164 -4.64 17.05 -14.08
CA VAL A 164 -6.00 16.63 -14.47
C VAL A 164 -7.01 17.63 -13.90
N GLU A 165 -7.48 18.54 -14.76
CA GLU A 165 -8.64 19.38 -14.45
C GLU A 165 -9.90 18.54 -14.71
N PHE A 166 -10.50 18.00 -13.64
CA PHE A 166 -11.83 17.41 -13.73
C PHE A 166 -12.85 18.52 -13.96
N LYS A 167 -13.83 18.27 -14.83
CA LYS A 167 -14.96 19.17 -15.05
C LYS A 167 -16.18 18.65 -14.27
N PRO A 168 -17.08 19.55 -13.84
CA PRO A 168 -18.42 19.15 -13.42
C PRO A 168 -19.08 18.26 -14.49
N ASN A 169 -19.74 17.19 -14.04
CA ASN A 169 -20.28 16.06 -14.79
C ASN A 169 -19.30 15.03 -15.37
N ASP A 170 -17.99 15.11 -15.09
CA ASP A 170 -17.09 14.03 -15.48
C ASP A 170 -17.39 12.74 -14.70
N LEU A 171 -17.34 11.61 -15.41
CA LEU A 171 -17.37 10.29 -14.79
C LEU A 171 -15.95 9.92 -14.35
N VAL A 172 -15.81 9.67 -13.06
CA VAL A 172 -14.53 9.38 -12.44
C VAL A 172 -14.63 8.10 -11.63
N ARG A 173 -13.51 7.40 -11.51
CA ARG A 173 -13.39 6.19 -10.71
C ARG A 173 -12.44 6.43 -9.56
N VAL A 174 -12.81 5.95 -8.38
CA VAL A 174 -11.92 5.98 -7.22
C VAL A 174 -10.86 4.90 -7.34
N ILE A 175 -9.60 5.27 -7.15
CA ILE A 175 -8.44 4.36 -7.27
C ILE A 175 -7.88 3.88 -5.92
N ALA A 176 -8.35 4.45 -4.81
CA ALA A 176 -7.94 4.06 -3.47
C ALA A 176 -8.90 4.61 -2.40
N GLY A 177 -9.08 3.86 -1.32
CA GLY A 177 -9.93 4.22 -0.19
C GLY A 177 -11.08 3.23 0.03
N PRO A 178 -12.02 3.53 0.95
CA PRO A 178 -13.17 2.67 1.21
C PRO A 178 -14.14 2.56 0.02
N LEU A 179 -14.03 3.48 -0.94
CA LEU A 179 -14.82 3.52 -2.17
C LEU A 179 -14.00 3.09 -3.40
N ASP A 180 -12.90 2.35 -3.21
CA ASP A 180 -12.06 1.88 -4.32
C ASP A 180 -12.86 1.10 -5.36
N GLY A 181 -12.64 1.41 -6.64
CA GLY A 181 -13.34 0.81 -7.77
C GLY A 181 -14.72 1.40 -8.08
N VAL A 182 -15.24 2.28 -7.22
CA VAL A 182 -16.58 2.85 -7.40
C VAL A 182 -16.55 4.00 -8.41
N ARG A 183 -17.56 4.04 -9.29
CA ARG A 183 -17.79 5.11 -10.27
C ARG A 183 -18.60 6.23 -9.63
N LEU A 184 -18.16 7.46 -9.87
CA LEU A 184 -18.76 8.67 -9.33
C LEU A 184 -18.96 9.67 -10.45
N ARG A 185 -19.93 10.57 -10.27
CA ARG A 185 -20.10 11.75 -11.12
C ARG A 185 -19.59 12.97 -10.38
N VAL A 186 -18.69 13.74 -11.00
CA VAL A 186 -18.23 15.01 -10.44
C VAL A 186 -19.38 16.02 -10.44
N VAL A 187 -19.71 16.58 -9.29
CA VAL A 187 -20.73 17.65 -9.15
C VAL A 187 -20.07 19.01 -9.18
N ASP A 188 -18.96 19.15 -8.45
CA ASP A 188 -18.25 20.40 -8.32
C ASP A 188 -16.78 20.15 -7.96
N VAL A 189 -15.91 21.07 -8.35
CA VAL A 189 -14.46 20.98 -8.12
C VAL A 189 -14.01 22.22 -7.38
N SER A 190 -13.65 22.04 -6.10
CA SER A 190 -13.13 23.10 -5.25
C SER A 190 -11.69 22.78 -4.88
N GLY A 191 -10.76 23.31 -5.67
CA GLY A 191 -9.31 23.15 -5.47
C GLY A 191 -8.87 21.68 -5.37
N PRO A 192 -8.33 21.21 -4.22
CA PRO A 192 -7.85 19.84 -4.06
C PRO A 192 -8.97 18.81 -3.78
N THR A 193 -10.21 19.26 -3.63
CA THR A 193 -11.37 18.43 -3.28
C THR A 193 -12.44 18.49 -4.36
N VAL A 194 -12.91 17.32 -4.75
CA VAL A 194 -13.98 17.11 -5.71
C VAL A 194 -15.22 16.67 -4.94
N LYS A 195 -16.32 17.40 -5.11
CA LYS A 195 -17.62 16.97 -4.64
C LYS A 195 -18.17 16.03 -5.71
N ALA A 196 -18.35 14.76 -5.37
CA ALA A 196 -18.84 13.75 -6.30
C ALA A 196 -20.15 13.15 -5.79
N ALA A 197 -21.10 12.95 -6.70
CA ALA A 197 -22.33 12.24 -6.47
C ALA A 197 -22.10 10.75 -6.74
N LEU A 198 -22.54 9.95 -5.78
CA LEU A 198 -22.46 8.50 -5.80
C LEU A 198 -23.86 7.92 -5.71
N ASP A 199 -24.15 6.91 -6.53
CA ASP A 199 -25.39 6.15 -6.43
C ASP A 199 -25.17 4.95 -5.50
N ILE A 200 -25.73 5.02 -4.29
CA ILE A 200 -25.76 3.90 -3.34
C ILE A 200 -27.22 3.62 -3.02
N LEU A 201 -27.63 2.36 -3.18
CA LEU A 201 -28.95 1.85 -2.76
C LEU A 201 -30.13 2.63 -3.38
N GLY A 202 -29.97 3.15 -4.60
CA GLY A 202 -31.01 3.90 -5.31
C GLY A 202 -31.17 5.35 -4.86
N GLY A 203 -30.19 5.89 -4.13
CA GLY A 203 -30.13 7.29 -3.72
C GLY A 203 -28.80 7.94 -4.10
N GLU A 204 -28.85 9.18 -4.59
CA GLU A 204 -27.65 9.98 -4.84
C GLU A 204 -27.11 10.57 -3.53
N ILE A 205 -25.92 10.13 -3.12
CA ILE A 205 -25.19 10.65 -1.95
C ILE A 205 -24.01 11.48 -2.45
N CYS A 206 -23.92 12.74 -2.01
CA CYS A 206 -22.77 13.60 -2.30
C CYS A 206 -21.66 13.37 -1.28
N ALA A 207 -20.47 12.99 -1.75
CA ALA A 207 -19.27 12.86 -0.93
C ALA A 207 -18.17 13.83 -1.41
N GLN A 208 -17.38 14.34 -0.46
CA GLN A 208 -16.17 15.10 -0.78
C GLN A 208 -14.98 14.14 -0.84
N ILE A 209 -14.35 14.05 -2.00
CA ILE A 209 -13.24 13.15 -2.27
C ILE A 209 -12.09 13.98 -2.82
N ARG A 210 -10.86 13.69 -2.41
CA ARG A 210 -9.70 14.40 -2.95
C ARG A 210 -9.49 14.04 -4.43
N SER A 211 -9.13 15.02 -5.25
CA SER A 211 -8.93 14.83 -6.70
C SER A 211 -7.84 13.80 -7.04
N ASP A 212 -6.89 13.58 -6.13
CA ASP A 212 -5.79 12.64 -6.29
C ASP A 212 -6.19 11.16 -6.10
N LEU A 213 -7.40 10.91 -5.61
CA LEU A 213 -7.98 9.58 -5.47
C LEU A 213 -8.91 9.22 -6.63
N LEU A 214 -8.98 10.09 -7.64
CA LEU A 214 -9.87 9.96 -8.79
C LEU A 214 -9.08 9.78 -10.08
N ILE A 215 -9.61 8.96 -10.98
CA ILE A 215 -9.15 8.85 -12.36
C ILE A 215 -10.35 9.04 -13.29
N ALA A 216 -10.16 9.65 -14.46
CA ALA A 216 -11.23 9.74 -15.46
C ALA A 216 -11.61 8.33 -15.93
N ASP A 217 -12.89 8.00 -15.84
CA ASP A 217 -13.42 6.74 -16.36
C ASP A 217 -13.67 6.96 -17.86
N THR A 218 -12.64 6.68 -18.67
CA THR A 218 -12.79 6.74 -20.12
C THR A 218 -13.58 5.48 -20.52
N PRO A 219 -14.74 5.60 -21.18
CA PRO A 219 -15.44 4.41 -21.65
C PRO A 219 -14.54 3.71 -22.66
N ASP A 220 -14.18 2.45 -22.36
CA ASP A 220 -13.44 1.60 -23.29
C ASP A 220 -14.11 1.67 -24.66
N GLY A 221 -13.33 2.10 -25.65
CA GLY A 221 -13.76 2.20 -27.03
C GLY A 221 -14.26 0.85 -27.50
N GLY A 222 -15.55 0.79 -27.78
CA GLY A 222 -16.13 -0.25 -28.63
C GLY A 222 -15.44 -0.24 -29.98
N LYS A 223 -14.79 -1.36 -30.29
CA LYS A 223 -14.83 -1.99 -31.60
C LYS A 223 -15.11 -3.47 -31.41
#